data_AF-A0A4Q3UL31-F1
#
_entry.id   AF-A0A4Q3UL31-F1
#
_cell.length_a   1.000
_cell.length_b   1.000
_cell.length_c   1.000
_cell.angle_alpha   90.00
_cell.angle_beta   90.00
_cell.angle_gamma   90.00
#
_symmetry.space_group_name_H-M   'P 1'
#
loop_
_entity.id
_entity.type
_entity.pdbx_description
1 polymer ?
#
loop_
_entity_poly.entity_id
_entity_poly.type
_entity_poly.pdbx_seq_one_letter_code
_entity_poly.pdbx_strand_id
1 'polypeptide(L)'
;MLVRNLVLKTAALGPVERIVRRSRFFRPLVSRFIAGDTLDEALVATQALLDKGLMVTLDYLGENTHSEAEALQAKATYLTMLDRIAAVPAMANHGSGIEPLNISIKLTQCGLDQGEAFAETNYREVVQRAAERNTFVRIDMEASEYTQRTVEIVERVFRELPNTGTVLQSYLYRTDADVEKMIELQARVRLVKGAYLEPESVALPNKADVDDAFVKQGKRLLEAGYYPALATHDEHAIREFNAFAEQNGIDKSRFEYQMLYGIRRDLQESLKNQGYNVRVYVPFGDAWYPYFTRRLAERPANAFFIVKSLFKG
;
A
#
# COMPACT_ATOMS: atom_id res chain seq x y z
N MET A 1 -7.05 12.93 17.56
CA MET A 1 -7.34 13.78 16.38
C MET A 1 -6.55 15.10 16.38
N LEU A 2 -6.52 15.88 17.47
CA LEU A 2 -5.79 17.17 17.55
C LEU A 2 -4.28 17.07 17.22
N VAL A 3 -3.56 16.11 17.81
CA VAL A 3 -2.11 15.93 17.57
C VAL A 3 -1.83 15.52 16.13
N ARG A 4 -2.62 14.61 15.54
CA ARG A 4 -2.49 14.19 14.13
C ARG A 4 -2.66 15.39 13.19
N ASN A 5 -3.72 16.18 13.37
CA ASN A 5 -3.97 17.35 12.53
C ASN A 5 -2.89 18.42 12.69
N LEU A 6 -2.36 18.62 13.90
CA LEU A 6 -1.24 19.54 14.13
C LEU A 6 0.04 19.06 13.43
N VAL A 7 0.39 17.78 13.53
CA VAL A 7 1.57 17.21 12.85
C VAL A 7 1.43 17.33 11.33
N LEU A 8 0.27 16.98 10.77
CA LEU A 8 0.05 17.06 9.32
C LEU A 8 0.11 18.52 8.82
N LYS A 9 -0.54 19.46 9.52
CA LYS A 9 -0.51 20.88 9.15
C LYS A 9 0.87 21.51 9.27
N THR A 10 1.63 21.16 10.31
CA THR A 10 2.98 21.69 10.51
C THR A 10 3.99 21.10 9.53
N ALA A 11 3.86 19.81 9.21
CA ALA A 11 4.68 19.16 8.20
C ALA A 11 4.42 19.70 6.79
N ALA A 12 3.19 20.08 6.47
CA ALA A 12 2.85 20.67 5.16
C ALA A 12 3.47 22.06 4.91
N LEU A 13 4.16 22.67 5.90
CA LEU A 13 4.85 23.94 5.71
C LEU A 13 6.19 23.75 4.97
N GLY A 14 6.34 24.37 3.80
CA GLY A 14 7.54 24.25 2.96
C GLY A 14 8.90 24.49 3.66
N PRO A 15 9.03 25.42 4.62
CA PRO A 15 10.27 25.56 5.41
C PRO A 15 10.58 24.33 6.28
N VAL A 16 9.56 23.70 6.86
CA VAL A 16 9.71 22.50 7.71
C VAL A 16 10.12 21.30 6.86
N GLU A 17 9.49 21.12 5.71
CA GLU A 17 9.89 20.08 4.74
C GLU A 17 11.37 20.22 4.35
N ARG A 18 11.80 21.43 4.00
CA ARG A 18 13.18 21.69 3.59
C ARG A 18 14.19 21.37 4.70
N ILE A 19 13.87 21.71 5.96
CA ILE A 19 14.71 21.39 7.12
C ILE A 19 14.82 19.88 7.31
N VAL A 20 13.69 19.16 7.27
CA VAL A 20 13.68 17.71 7.48
C VAL A 20 14.44 16.99 6.37
N ARG A 21 14.24 17.37 5.10
CA ARG A 21 14.94 16.78 3.96
C ARG A 21 16.45 17.02 3.97
N ARG A 22 16.91 18.21 4.38
CA ARG A 22 18.35 18.53 4.40
C ARG A 22 19.09 18.04 5.63
N SER A 23 18.36 17.69 6.69
CA SER A 23 18.95 17.33 7.96
C SER A 23 19.37 15.87 8.00
N ARG A 24 20.68 15.64 8.18
CA ARG A 24 21.25 14.31 8.41
C ARG A 24 20.72 13.65 9.69
N PHE A 25 20.17 14.43 10.61
CA PHE A 25 19.60 13.93 11.86
C PHE A 25 18.34 13.09 11.65
N PHE A 26 17.52 13.42 10.65
CA PHE A 26 16.29 12.67 10.36
C PHE A 26 16.53 11.46 9.46
N ARG A 27 17.68 11.35 8.80
CA ARG A 27 17.99 10.27 7.85
C ARG A 27 17.84 8.86 8.46
N PRO A 28 18.32 8.55 9.68
CA PRO A 28 18.11 7.23 10.29
C PRO A 28 16.64 6.92 10.61
N LEU A 29 15.83 7.95 10.87
CA LEU A 29 14.40 7.80 11.13
C LEU A 29 13.62 7.60 9.83
N VAL A 30 14.01 8.28 8.75
CA VAL A 30 13.45 8.13 7.40
C VAL A 30 13.78 6.74 6.86
N SER A 31 15.05 6.31 6.92
CA SER A 31 15.51 4.99 6.46
C SER A 31 14.91 3.82 7.23
N ARG A 32 14.25 4.08 8.36
CA ARG A 32 13.47 3.06 9.06
C ARG A 32 12.20 2.68 8.29
N PHE A 33 11.56 3.66 7.62
CA PHE A 33 10.24 3.52 7.00
C PHE A 33 10.30 3.54 5.47
N ILE A 34 11.39 4.01 4.88
CA ILE A 34 11.63 4.11 3.44
C ILE A 34 12.93 3.38 3.12
N ALA A 35 12.92 2.56 2.07
CA ALA A 35 14.05 1.70 1.72
C ALA A 35 15.24 2.47 1.13
N GLY A 36 14.97 3.61 0.51
CA GLY A 36 15.97 4.48 -0.09
C GLY A 36 15.34 5.48 -1.04
N ASP A 37 16.20 6.30 -1.63
CA ASP A 37 15.83 7.29 -2.65
C ASP A 37 15.85 6.64 -4.05
N THR A 38 16.54 5.51 -4.21
CA THR A 38 16.74 4.83 -5.50
C THR A 38 16.13 3.44 -5.54
N LEU A 39 15.87 2.95 -6.77
CA LEU A 39 15.44 1.57 -6.98
C LEU A 39 16.49 0.55 -6.51
N ASP A 40 17.79 0.83 -6.66
CA ASP A 40 18.85 -0.09 -6.24
C ASP A 40 18.83 -0.32 -4.72
N GLU A 41 18.68 0.75 -3.93
CA GLU A 41 18.52 0.65 -2.48
C GLU A 41 17.24 -0.13 -2.11
N ALA A 42 16.15 0.11 -2.84
CA ALA A 42 14.89 -0.61 -2.65
C ALA A 42 15.01 -2.11 -2.94
N LEU A 43 15.78 -2.50 -3.96
CA LEU A 43 16.06 -3.90 -4.31
C LEU A 43 16.93 -4.57 -3.24
N VAL A 44 17.92 -3.87 -2.67
CA VAL A 44 18.70 -4.40 -1.54
C VAL A 44 17.81 -4.68 -0.32
N ALA A 45 16.94 -3.73 0.03
CA ALA A 45 15.98 -3.93 1.13
C ALA A 45 14.99 -5.06 0.85
N THR A 46 14.55 -5.17 -0.41
CA THR A 46 13.68 -6.26 -0.88
C THR A 46 14.36 -7.62 -0.70
N GLN A 47 15.61 -7.78 -1.16
CA GLN A 47 16.34 -9.04 -1.01
C GLN A 47 16.44 -9.46 0.46
N ALA A 48 16.79 -8.52 1.36
CA ALA A 48 16.91 -8.81 2.78
C ALA A 48 15.58 -9.26 3.44
N LEU A 49 14.42 -8.87 2.88
CA LEU A 49 13.11 -9.33 3.34
C LEU A 49 12.77 -10.71 2.76
N LEU A 50 13.06 -10.92 1.47
CA LEU A 50 12.88 -12.20 0.79
C LEU A 50 13.72 -13.31 1.43
N ASP A 51 14.95 -13.01 1.83
CA ASP A 51 15.85 -13.95 2.53
C ASP A 51 15.28 -14.39 3.90
N LYS A 52 14.39 -13.58 4.50
CA LYS A 52 13.65 -13.91 5.73
C LYS A 52 12.32 -14.63 5.46
N GLY A 53 12.02 -14.92 4.20
CA GLY A 53 10.76 -15.52 3.76
C GLY A 53 9.56 -14.57 3.84
N LEU A 54 9.78 -13.26 3.95
CA LEU A 54 8.76 -12.22 3.86
C LEU A 54 8.61 -11.81 2.39
N MET A 55 7.38 -11.74 1.90
CA MET A 55 7.08 -11.23 0.57
C MET A 55 7.17 -9.70 0.57
N VAL A 56 7.22 -9.08 -0.62
CA VAL A 56 7.35 -7.64 -0.78
C VAL A 56 6.33 -7.08 -1.78
N THR A 57 5.87 -5.86 -1.51
CA THR A 57 5.24 -4.98 -2.50
C THR A 57 6.05 -3.69 -2.55
N LEU A 58 6.62 -3.36 -3.71
CA LEU A 58 7.41 -2.14 -3.92
C LEU A 58 6.48 -0.99 -4.32
N ASP A 59 6.62 0.15 -3.64
CA ASP A 59 5.87 1.38 -3.91
C ASP A 59 6.84 2.49 -4.31
N TYR A 60 6.73 2.95 -5.56
CA TYR A 60 7.44 4.14 -6.01
C TYR A 60 6.68 5.38 -5.51
N LEU A 61 7.33 6.10 -4.59
CA LEU A 61 6.73 7.23 -3.90
C LEU A 61 6.46 8.38 -4.88
N GLY A 62 5.19 8.78 -4.91
CA GLY A 62 4.63 9.87 -5.70
C GLY A 62 3.10 9.80 -5.64
N GLU A 63 2.44 10.94 -5.76
CA GLU A 63 0.98 11.09 -5.81
C GLU A 63 0.67 12.31 -6.68
N ASN A 64 -0.46 12.32 -7.39
CA ASN A 64 -0.97 13.48 -8.14
C ASN A 64 0.02 14.13 -9.11
N THR A 65 0.27 13.49 -10.25
CA THR A 65 1.04 14.15 -11.33
C THR A 65 0.31 15.39 -11.83
N HIS A 66 1.05 16.46 -12.07
CA HIS A 66 0.49 17.75 -12.47
C HIS A 66 0.39 17.93 -14.00
N SER A 67 0.98 17.01 -14.78
CA SER A 67 0.94 17.03 -16.24
C SER A 67 1.00 15.62 -16.82
N GLU A 68 0.58 15.48 -18.09
CA GLU A 68 0.73 14.21 -18.82
C GLU A 68 2.20 13.80 -18.94
N ALA A 69 3.12 14.76 -19.06
CA ALA A 69 4.56 14.48 -19.11
C ALA A 69 5.07 13.83 -17.82
N GLU A 70 4.63 14.32 -16.65
CA GLU A 70 4.96 13.71 -15.36
C GLU A 70 4.36 12.31 -15.21
N ALA A 71 3.11 12.10 -15.66
CA ALA A 71 2.48 10.78 -15.66
C ALA A 71 3.22 9.78 -16.57
N LEU A 72 3.66 10.21 -17.75
CA LEU A 72 4.48 9.38 -18.65
C LEU A 72 5.84 9.05 -18.04
N GLN A 73 6.45 9.98 -17.30
CA GLN A 73 7.70 9.72 -16.58
C GLN A 73 7.49 8.73 -15.42
N ALA A 74 6.40 8.85 -14.67
CA ALA A 74 6.04 7.88 -13.64
C ALA A 74 5.81 6.48 -14.26
N LYS A 75 5.04 6.38 -15.35
CA LYS A 75 4.88 5.14 -16.12
C LYS A 75 6.23 4.54 -16.51
N ALA A 76 7.12 5.33 -17.11
CA ALA A 76 8.45 4.85 -17.52
C ALA A 76 9.26 4.30 -16.33
N THR A 77 9.10 4.90 -15.15
CA THR A 77 9.71 4.41 -13.90
C THR A 77 9.15 3.05 -13.50
N TYR A 78 7.82 2.85 -13.57
CA TYR A 78 7.20 1.54 -13.31
C TYR A 78 7.65 0.47 -14.29
N LEU A 79 7.72 0.79 -15.59
CA LEU A 79 8.22 -0.15 -16.61
C LEU A 79 9.67 -0.55 -16.34
N THR A 80 10.52 0.42 -16.01
CA THR A 80 11.92 0.18 -15.64
C THR A 80 12.02 -0.70 -14.39
N MET A 81 11.21 -0.41 -13.37
CA MET A 81 11.16 -1.20 -12.14
C MET A 81 10.79 -2.66 -12.43
N LEU A 82 9.77 -2.91 -13.26
CA LEU A 82 9.35 -4.26 -13.64
C LEU A 82 10.46 -5.03 -14.36
N ASP A 83 11.14 -4.40 -15.33
CA ASP A 83 12.24 -5.04 -16.04
C ASP A 83 13.44 -5.32 -15.12
N ARG A 84 13.76 -4.39 -14.22
CA ARG A 84 14.86 -4.55 -13.24
C ARG A 84 14.57 -5.67 -12.24
N ILE A 85 13.33 -5.78 -11.76
CA ILE A 85 12.90 -6.87 -10.87
C ILE A 85 13.06 -8.22 -11.57
N ALA A 86 12.57 -8.32 -12.81
CA ALA A 86 12.63 -9.56 -13.58
C ALA A 86 14.06 -10.00 -13.91
N ALA A 87 15.00 -9.04 -14.00
CA ALA A 87 16.41 -9.32 -14.26
C ALA A 87 17.17 -9.86 -13.03
N VAL A 88 16.57 -9.87 -11.83
CA VAL A 88 17.17 -10.41 -10.61
C VAL A 88 16.59 -11.82 -10.35
N PRO A 89 17.34 -12.91 -10.58
CA PRO A 89 16.79 -14.27 -10.50
C PRO A 89 16.14 -14.62 -9.16
N ALA A 90 16.71 -14.13 -8.04
CA ALA A 90 16.17 -14.35 -6.70
C ALA A 90 14.83 -13.64 -6.44
N MET A 91 14.46 -12.67 -7.29
CA MET A 91 13.24 -11.88 -7.19
C MET A 91 12.24 -12.20 -8.31
N ALA A 92 12.69 -12.88 -9.36
CA ALA A 92 11.86 -13.26 -10.49
C ALA A 92 10.82 -14.30 -10.07
N ASN A 93 9.57 -14.11 -10.51
CA ASN A 93 8.55 -15.12 -10.32
C ASN A 93 8.67 -16.19 -11.42
N HIS A 94 8.88 -17.45 -11.00
CA HIS A 94 9.02 -18.59 -11.90
C HIS A 94 7.67 -19.25 -12.28
N GLY A 95 6.55 -18.60 -11.98
CA GLY A 95 5.24 -18.95 -12.53
C GLY A 95 4.44 -19.97 -11.72
N SER A 96 4.82 -20.27 -10.48
CA SER A 96 4.03 -21.11 -9.57
C SER A 96 3.58 -20.34 -8.34
N GLY A 97 2.27 -20.13 -8.21
CA GLY A 97 1.65 -19.59 -7.00
C GLY A 97 1.73 -18.06 -6.86
N ILE A 98 1.64 -17.60 -5.63
CA ILE A 98 1.65 -16.17 -5.28
C ILE A 98 3.07 -15.63 -5.38
N GLU A 99 3.21 -14.51 -6.09
CA GLU A 99 4.49 -13.88 -6.33
C GLU A 99 5.15 -13.38 -5.02
N PRO A 100 6.44 -13.66 -4.80
CA PRO A 100 7.15 -13.16 -3.63
C PRO A 100 7.34 -11.64 -3.68
N LEU A 101 7.34 -11.06 -4.88
CA LEU A 101 7.47 -9.63 -5.12
C LEU A 101 6.43 -9.14 -6.12
N ASN A 102 5.72 -8.08 -5.76
CA ASN A 102 4.83 -7.34 -6.64
C ASN A 102 5.05 -5.82 -6.49
N ILE A 103 4.31 -5.03 -7.25
CA ILE A 103 4.39 -3.56 -7.18
C ILE A 103 3.04 -2.96 -6.80
N SER A 104 3.09 -1.81 -6.11
CA SER A 104 1.95 -0.96 -5.79
C SER A 104 2.06 0.33 -6.61
N ILE A 105 0.94 0.76 -7.20
CA ILE A 105 0.84 1.96 -8.05
C ILE A 105 -0.40 2.76 -7.68
N LYS A 106 -0.34 4.08 -7.85
CA LYS A 106 -1.48 4.99 -7.68
C LYS A 106 -1.94 5.50 -9.04
N LEU A 107 -3.24 5.55 -9.28
CA LEU A 107 -3.76 5.95 -10.60
C LEU A 107 -3.55 7.43 -10.88
N THR A 108 -3.48 8.28 -9.85
CA THR A 108 -3.09 9.68 -10.05
C THR A 108 -1.66 9.81 -10.59
N GLN A 109 -0.74 8.87 -10.30
CA GLN A 109 0.57 8.82 -10.96
C GLN A 109 0.50 8.34 -12.42
N CYS A 110 -0.56 7.61 -12.79
CA CYS A 110 -0.82 7.25 -14.19
C CYS A 110 -1.50 8.39 -14.97
N GLY A 111 -1.85 9.48 -14.30
CA GLY A 111 -2.48 10.66 -14.87
C GLY A 111 -4.00 10.70 -14.75
N LEU A 112 -4.57 10.14 -13.68
CA LEU A 112 -6.02 10.16 -13.45
C LEU A 112 -6.61 11.59 -13.41
N ASP A 113 -5.84 12.56 -12.91
CA ASP A 113 -6.21 13.99 -12.92
C ASP A 113 -6.08 14.64 -14.31
N GLN A 114 -5.38 14.01 -15.25
CA GLN A 114 -5.27 14.45 -16.65
C GLN A 114 -6.34 13.83 -17.55
N GLY A 115 -6.91 12.69 -17.14
CA GLY A 115 -8.06 12.08 -17.80
C GLY A 115 -8.12 10.58 -17.57
N GLU A 116 -9.33 10.05 -17.37
CA GLU A 116 -9.52 8.63 -17.08
C GLU A 116 -9.01 7.71 -18.20
N ALA A 117 -9.28 8.05 -19.45
CA ALA A 117 -8.81 7.27 -20.59
C ALA A 117 -7.28 7.25 -20.69
N PHE A 118 -6.64 8.41 -20.45
CA PHE A 118 -5.18 8.53 -20.44
C PHE A 118 -4.56 7.70 -19.32
N ALA A 119 -5.13 7.78 -18.11
CA ALA A 119 -4.70 6.99 -16.97
C ALA A 119 -4.88 5.49 -17.18
N GLU A 120 -6.02 5.07 -17.76
CA GLU A 120 -6.28 3.67 -18.08
C GLU A 120 -5.30 3.14 -19.13
N THR A 121 -4.98 3.90 -20.18
CA THR A 121 -3.96 3.51 -21.16
C THR A 121 -2.60 3.31 -20.51
N ASN A 122 -2.14 4.28 -19.72
CA ASN A 122 -0.85 4.18 -19.02
C ASN A 122 -0.84 3.00 -18.05
N TYR A 123 -1.94 2.78 -17.33
CA TYR A 123 -2.07 1.68 -16.39
C TYR A 123 -2.02 0.32 -17.09
N ARG A 124 -2.77 0.16 -18.20
CA ARG A 124 -2.77 -1.06 -19.01
C ARG A 124 -1.37 -1.43 -19.51
N GLU A 125 -0.59 -0.45 -19.97
CA GLU A 125 0.79 -0.70 -20.38
C GLU A 125 1.66 -1.24 -19.23
N VAL A 126 1.52 -0.70 -18.01
CA VAL A 126 2.23 -1.19 -16.82
C VAL A 126 1.80 -2.62 -16.47
N VAL A 127 0.49 -2.89 -16.43
CA VAL A 127 -0.04 -4.23 -16.11
C VAL A 127 0.37 -5.26 -17.16
N GLN A 128 0.34 -4.89 -18.45
CA GLN A 128 0.79 -5.72 -19.55
C GLN A 128 2.27 -6.08 -19.42
N ARG A 129 3.13 -5.08 -19.16
CA ARG A 129 4.55 -5.35 -18.89
C ARG A 129 4.74 -6.22 -17.66
N ALA A 130 3.94 -6.03 -16.61
CA ALA A 130 4.02 -6.88 -15.42
C ALA A 130 3.63 -8.33 -15.73
N ALA A 131 2.62 -8.55 -16.58
CA ALA A 131 2.21 -9.88 -17.03
C ALA A 131 3.35 -10.59 -17.78
N GLU A 132 4.04 -9.88 -18.68
CA GLU A 132 5.23 -10.36 -19.41
C GLU A 132 6.41 -10.72 -18.49
N ARG A 133 6.35 -10.31 -17.21
CA ARG A 133 7.35 -10.58 -16.17
C ARG A 133 6.79 -11.41 -15.01
N ASN A 134 5.62 -12.06 -15.19
CA ASN A 134 4.93 -12.86 -14.16
C ASN A 134 4.73 -12.11 -12.82
N THR A 135 4.51 -10.80 -12.89
CA THR A 135 4.39 -9.90 -11.74
C THR A 135 2.96 -9.38 -11.60
N PHE A 136 2.53 -9.24 -10.35
CA PHE A 136 1.24 -8.65 -10.01
C PHE A 136 1.36 -7.12 -9.82
N VAL A 137 0.31 -6.39 -10.18
CA VAL A 137 0.20 -4.95 -9.94
C VAL A 137 -0.98 -4.66 -9.02
N ARG A 138 -0.70 -4.05 -7.87
CA ARG A 138 -1.72 -3.54 -6.96
C ARG A 138 -2.00 -2.07 -7.26
N ILE A 139 -3.24 -1.72 -7.58
CA ILE A 139 -3.66 -0.32 -7.49
C ILE A 139 -3.93 0.01 -6.03
N ASP A 140 -3.19 0.98 -5.50
CA ASP A 140 -3.43 1.58 -4.21
C ASP A 140 -4.62 2.54 -4.29
N MET A 141 -5.48 2.49 -3.27
CA MET A 141 -6.65 3.36 -3.20
C MET A 141 -6.27 4.70 -2.59
N GLU A 142 -6.66 5.76 -3.29
CA GLU A 142 -6.41 7.14 -2.92
C GLU A 142 -7.59 7.72 -2.12
N ALA A 143 -7.73 9.05 -2.08
CA ALA A 143 -8.86 9.70 -1.40
C ALA A 143 -10.21 9.31 -2.05
N SER A 144 -11.31 9.53 -1.32
CA SER A 144 -12.65 9.12 -1.73
C SER A 144 -13.09 9.67 -3.11
N GLU A 145 -12.58 10.82 -3.51
CA GLU A 145 -12.81 11.45 -4.82
C GLU A 145 -12.26 10.63 -6.01
N TYR A 146 -11.35 9.69 -5.75
CA TYR A 146 -10.76 8.79 -6.74
C TYR A 146 -11.36 7.38 -6.72
N THR A 147 -12.07 7.01 -5.66
CA THR A 147 -12.47 5.60 -5.42
C THR A 147 -13.32 5.03 -6.54
N GLN A 148 -14.35 5.76 -6.98
CA GLN A 148 -15.24 5.28 -8.04
C GLN A 148 -14.47 5.01 -9.34
N ARG A 149 -13.72 6.02 -9.81
CA ARG A 149 -12.93 5.96 -11.06
C ARG A 149 -11.90 4.83 -10.99
N THR A 150 -11.28 4.64 -9.82
CA THR A 150 -10.31 3.57 -9.58
C THR A 150 -10.94 2.19 -9.70
N VAL A 151 -12.06 1.95 -9.01
CA VAL A 151 -12.77 0.66 -9.05
C VAL A 151 -13.23 0.31 -10.47
N GLU A 152 -13.77 1.30 -11.20
CA GLU A 152 -14.21 1.11 -12.58
C GLU A 152 -13.06 0.81 -13.55
N ILE A 153 -11.93 1.52 -13.42
CA ILE A 153 -10.72 1.23 -14.23
C ILE A 153 -10.21 -0.18 -13.93
N VAL A 154 -10.13 -0.58 -12.65
CA VAL A 154 -9.70 -1.93 -12.25
C VAL A 154 -10.57 -2.99 -12.90
N GLU A 155 -11.90 -2.84 -12.88
CA GLU A 155 -12.82 -3.79 -13.50
C GLU A 155 -12.62 -3.94 -15.01
N ARG A 156 -12.44 -2.82 -15.72
CA ARG A 156 -12.20 -2.86 -17.17
C ARG A 156 -10.89 -3.55 -17.50
N VAL A 157 -9.82 -3.19 -16.79
CA VAL A 157 -8.48 -3.75 -17.03
C VAL A 157 -8.38 -5.21 -16.60
N PHE A 158 -8.98 -5.60 -15.47
CA PHE A 158 -8.90 -6.97 -14.95
C PHE A 158 -9.45 -8.03 -15.92
N ARG A 159 -10.51 -7.69 -16.69
CA ARG A 159 -11.11 -8.60 -17.66
C ARG A 159 -10.16 -9.04 -18.77
N GLU A 160 -9.17 -8.21 -19.08
CA GLU A 160 -8.17 -8.47 -20.11
C GLU A 160 -6.82 -8.88 -19.50
N LEU A 161 -6.49 -8.32 -18.33
CA LEU A 161 -5.21 -8.49 -17.64
C LEU A 161 -5.45 -8.84 -16.16
N PRO A 162 -5.65 -10.13 -15.81
CA PRO A 162 -6.05 -10.53 -14.46
C PRO A 162 -4.91 -10.45 -13.42
N ASN A 163 -3.70 -10.05 -13.81
CA ASN A 163 -2.56 -9.81 -12.91
C ASN A 163 -2.62 -8.43 -12.21
N THR A 164 -3.83 -7.90 -12.02
CA THR A 164 -4.11 -6.67 -11.26
C THR A 164 -5.13 -6.91 -10.15
N GLY A 165 -5.13 -6.03 -9.14
CA GLY A 165 -6.21 -5.91 -8.18
C GLY A 165 -6.13 -4.58 -7.44
N THR A 166 -7.07 -4.32 -6.54
CA THR A 166 -7.22 -3.00 -5.91
C THR A 166 -7.10 -3.03 -4.40
N VAL A 167 -7.08 -1.86 -3.78
CA VAL A 167 -7.22 -1.66 -2.34
C VAL A 167 -8.65 -1.20 -2.05
N LEU A 168 -9.24 -1.68 -0.95
CA LEU A 168 -10.50 -1.16 -0.42
C LEU A 168 -10.29 -0.63 1.01
N GLN A 169 -11.02 0.43 1.38
CA GLN A 169 -10.81 1.17 2.63
C GLN A 169 -12.03 1.04 3.54
N SER A 170 -11.90 0.33 4.66
CA SER A 170 -13.05 -0.05 5.49
C SER A 170 -13.83 1.10 6.10
N TYR A 171 -13.22 2.27 6.23
CA TYR A 171 -13.88 3.46 6.75
C TYR A 171 -14.93 4.07 5.81
N LEU A 172 -15.02 3.70 4.53
CA LEU A 172 -15.98 4.31 3.60
C LEU A 172 -17.31 3.56 3.64
N TYR A 173 -18.43 4.29 3.62
CA TYR A 173 -19.77 3.68 3.61
C TYR A 173 -20.01 2.79 2.38
N ARG A 174 -19.36 3.07 1.26
CA ARG A 174 -19.49 2.30 0.00
C ARG A 174 -18.81 0.93 0.01
N THR A 175 -17.87 0.69 0.94
CA THR A 175 -16.91 -0.41 0.80
C THR A 175 -17.54 -1.80 0.89
N ASP A 176 -18.65 -1.98 1.60
CA ASP A 176 -19.35 -3.27 1.61
C ASP A 176 -19.79 -3.68 0.19
N ALA A 177 -20.29 -2.73 -0.62
CA ALA A 177 -20.68 -3.00 -2.00
C ALA A 177 -19.46 -3.27 -2.91
N ASP A 178 -18.38 -2.49 -2.73
CA ASP A 178 -17.15 -2.69 -3.52
C ASP A 178 -16.48 -4.04 -3.18
N VAL A 179 -16.60 -4.53 -1.92
CA VAL A 179 -16.11 -5.86 -1.52
C VAL A 179 -16.84 -6.96 -2.29
N GLU A 180 -18.17 -6.94 -2.34
CA GLU A 180 -18.94 -7.94 -3.09
C GLU A 180 -18.60 -7.89 -4.58
N LYS A 181 -18.45 -6.68 -5.14
CA LYS A 181 -18.06 -6.50 -6.55
C LYS A 181 -16.69 -7.13 -6.87
N MET A 182 -15.71 -6.97 -5.99
CA MET A 182 -14.38 -7.58 -6.18
C MET A 182 -14.39 -9.10 -5.95
N ILE A 183 -15.26 -9.61 -5.05
CA ILE A 183 -15.50 -11.05 -4.88
C ILE A 183 -16.08 -11.65 -6.17
N GLU A 184 -17.10 -11.03 -6.76
CA GLU A 184 -17.70 -11.46 -8.03
C GLU A 184 -16.67 -11.46 -9.17
N LEU A 185 -15.81 -10.44 -9.23
CA LEU A 185 -14.75 -10.35 -10.22
C LEU A 185 -13.60 -11.36 -9.98
N GLN A 186 -13.50 -11.95 -8.79
CA GLN A 186 -12.35 -12.73 -8.33
C GLN A 186 -11.03 -11.93 -8.41
N ALA A 187 -11.11 -10.61 -8.26
CA ALA A 187 -9.93 -9.77 -8.18
C ALA A 187 -9.30 -9.87 -6.80
N ARG A 188 -7.96 -9.91 -6.73
CA ARG A 188 -7.27 -9.82 -5.43
C ARG A 188 -7.61 -8.48 -4.80
N VAL A 189 -7.92 -8.47 -3.50
CA VAL A 189 -8.21 -7.24 -2.73
C VAL A 189 -7.20 -7.08 -1.60
N ARG A 190 -6.64 -5.88 -1.44
CA ARG A 190 -6.00 -5.48 -0.19
C ARG A 190 -6.99 -4.65 0.62
N LEU A 191 -7.36 -5.11 1.81
CA LEU A 191 -8.22 -4.35 2.71
C LEU A 191 -7.36 -3.54 3.68
N VAL A 192 -7.63 -2.24 3.79
CA VAL A 192 -7.03 -1.30 4.75
C VAL A 192 -8.13 -0.59 5.55
N LYS A 193 -7.80 0.05 6.67
CA LYS A 193 -8.76 0.91 7.38
C LYS A 193 -9.09 2.20 6.62
N GLY A 194 -8.09 2.80 5.98
CA GLY A 194 -8.17 4.12 5.36
C GLY A 194 -7.05 5.03 5.89
N ALA A 195 -6.50 5.88 5.01
CA ALA A 195 -5.33 6.73 5.33
C ALA A 195 -5.61 8.23 5.18
N TYR A 196 -6.64 8.59 4.42
CA TYR A 196 -6.98 9.98 4.10
C TYR A 196 -7.87 10.59 5.18
N LEU A 197 -7.95 11.91 5.20
CA LEU A 197 -8.87 12.64 6.06
C LEU A 197 -10.14 12.92 5.26
N GLU A 198 -11.17 12.13 5.51
CA GLU A 198 -12.44 12.19 4.79
C GLU A 198 -13.54 12.86 5.63
N PRO A 199 -14.52 13.53 5.01
CA PRO A 199 -15.67 14.07 5.72
C PRO A 199 -16.61 12.95 6.20
N GLU A 200 -17.35 13.22 7.29
CA GLU A 200 -18.30 12.25 7.87
C GLU A 200 -19.44 11.85 6.91
N SER A 201 -19.66 12.63 5.84
CA SER A 201 -20.63 12.34 4.79
C SER A 201 -20.21 11.16 3.89
N VAL A 202 -18.93 10.78 3.87
CA VAL A 202 -18.42 9.68 3.03
C VAL A 202 -17.73 8.57 3.83
N ALA A 203 -17.30 8.88 5.06
CA ALA A 203 -16.56 7.96 5.91
C ALA A 203 -17.09 7.91 7.36
N LEU A 204 -16.89 6.76 8.00
CA LEU A 204 -17.16 6.52 9.41
C LEU A 204 -16.27 7.42 10.27
N PRO A 205 -16.85 8.30 11.12
CA PRO A 205 -16.07 9.24 11.93
C PRO A 205 -15.42 8.57 13.15
N ASN A 206 -16.03 7.52 13.69
CA ASN A 206 -15.56 6.87 14.90
C ASN A 206 -14.63 5.71 14.59
N LYS A 207 -13.51 5.65 15.32
CA LYS A 207 -12.52 4.57 15.19
C LYS A 207 -13.13 3.18 15.43
N ALA A 208 -14.02 3.05 16.41
CA ALA A 208 -14.64 1.75 16.73
C ALA A 208 -15.43 1.21 15.54
N ASP A 209 -16.27 2.06 14.91
CA ASP A 209 -17.03 1.69 13.73
C ASP A 209 -16.11 1.29 12.55
N VAL A 210 -14.98 1.99 12.37
CA VAL A 210 -13.96 1.63 11.35
C VAL A 210 -13.32 0.28 11.64
N ASP A 211 -13.00 0.00 12.91
CA ASP A 211 -12.40 -1.27 13.33
C ASP A 211 -13.39 -2.44 13.11
N ASP A 212 -14.66 -2.24 13.45
CA ASP A 212 -15.73 -3.22 13.26
C ASP A 212 -15.99 -3.48 11.78
N ALA A 213 -16.06 -2.42 10.96
CA ALA A 213 -16.17 -2.53 9.50
C ALA A 213 -14.99 -3.28 8.90
N PHE A 214 -13.76 -2.99 9.35
CA PHE A 214 -12.55 -3.67 8.89
C PHE A 214 -12.59 -5.18 9.18
N VAL A 215 -13.01 -5.58 10.40
CA VAL A 215 -13.14 -6.99 10.76
C VAL A 215 -14.27 -7.66 9.97
N LYS A 216 -15.43 -7.02 9.85
CA LYS A 216 -16.57 -7.54 9.06
C LYS A 216 -16.17 -7.80 7.60
N GLN A 217 -15.61 -6.80 6.92
CA GLN A 217 -15.22 -6.90 5.52
C GLN A 217 -14.05 -7.86 5.31
N GLY A 218 -13.10 -7.90 6.25
CA GLY A 218 -11.99 -8.86 6.19
C GLY A 218 -12.48 -10.31 6.32
N LYS A 219 -13.42 -10.60 7.24
CA LYS A 219 -14.05 -11.92 7.35
C LYS A 219 -14.81 -12.29 6.07
N ARG A 220 -15.53 -11.35 5.47
CA ARG A 220 -16.22 -11.56 4.19
C ARG A 220 -15.26 -11.89 3.04
N LEU A 221 -14.13 -11.18 2.96
CA LEU A 221 -13.08 -11.47 1.98
C LEU A 221 -12.38 -12.81 2.25
N LEU A 222 -12.19 -13.22 3.50
CA LEU A 222 -11.65 -14.54 3.83
C LEU A 222 -12.58 -15.66 3.36
N GLU A 223 -13.89 -15.49 3.54
CA GLU A 223 -14.91 -16.46 3.17
C GLU A 223 -15.01 -16.66 1.64
N ALA A 224 -15.05 -15.58 0.87
CA ALA A 224 -15.41 -15.64 -0.56
C ALA A 224 -14.42 -14.96 -1.52
N GLY A 225 -13.45 -14.21 -1.01
CA GLY A 225 -12.48 -13.47 -1.81
C GLY A 225 -11.38 -14.33 -2.41
N TYR A 226 -10.82 -13.86 -3.52
CA TYR A 226 -9.64 -14.47 -4.15
C TYR A 226 -8.36 -13.86 -3.58
N TYR A 227 -7.64 -14.65 -2.78
CA TYR A 227 -6.36 -14.28 -2.15
C TYR A 227 -6.32 -12.86 -1.55
N PRO A 228 -7.15 -12.59 -0.53
CA PRO A 228 -7.20 -11.27 0.09
C PRO A 228 -5.93 -10.96 0.89
N ALA A 229 -5.58 -9.69 0.90
CA ALA A 229 -4.48 -9.11 1.66
C ALA A 229 -5.04 -8.26 2.80
N LEU A 230 -4.92 -8.76 4.04
CA LEU A 230 -5.40 -8.07 5.24
C LEU A 230 -4.29 -7.13 5.75
N ALA A 231 -4.33 -5.87 5.34
CA ALA A 231 -3.26 -4.91 5.57
C ALA A 231 -3.48 -4.13 6.88
N THR A 232 -2.89 -4.62 7.97
CA THR A 232 -3.04 -4.04 9.30
C THR A 232 -1.86 -4.36 10.23
N HIS A 233 -1.62 -3.50 11.21
CA HIS A 233 -0.74 -3.76 12.35
C HIS A 233 -1.52 -3.99 13.65
N ASP A 234 -2.84 -4.06 13.55
CA ASP A 234 -3.76 -4.22 14.67
C ASP A 234 -3.86 -5.71 15.06
N GLU A 235 -3.26 -6.06 16.19
CA GLU A 235 -3.26 -7.43 16.70
C GLU A 235 -4.66 -7.93 17.07
N HIS A 236 -5.58 -7.03 17.43
CA HIS A 236 -6.96 -7.43 17.70
C HIS A 236 -7.62 -7.94 16.43
N ALA A 237 -7.55 -7.17 15.34
CA ALA A 237 -8.09 -7.58 14.04
C ALA A 237 -7.43 -8.88 13.54
N ILE A 238 -6.11 -9.02 13.70
CA ILE A 238 -5.38 -10.24 13.33
C ILE A 238 -5.90 -11.47 14.10
N ARG A 239 -6.15 -11.34 15.41
CA ARG A 239 -6.75 -12.43 16.20
C ARG A 239 -8.15 -12.79 15.72
N GLU A 240 -8.98 -11.80 15.41
CA GLU A 240 -10.33 -12.02 14.86
C GLU A 240 -10.30 -12.76 13.52
N PHE A 241 -9.37 -12.40 12.63
CA PHE A 241 -9.19 -13.07 11.35
C PHE A 241 -8.65 -14.49 11.48
N ASN A 242 -7.67 -14.71 12.37
CA ASN A 242 -7.13 -16.04 12.63
C ASN A 242 -8.20 -16.98 13.19
N ALA A 243 -8.98 -16.52 14.17
CA ALA A 243 -10.08 -17.30 14.75
C ALA A 243 -11.15 -17.62 13.70
N PHE A 244 -11.53 -16.65 12.87
CA PHE A 244 -12.49 -16.88 11.78
C PHE A 244 -11.98 -17.87 10.74
N ALA A 245 -10.70 -17.75 10.33
CA ALA A 245 -10.10 -18.67 9.37
C ALA A 245 -10.05 -20.10 9.91
N GLU A 246 -9.64 -20.29 11.17
CA GLU A 246 -9.61 -21.60 11.82
C GLU A 246 -11.01 -22.22 11.93
N GLN A 247 -12.00 -21.45 12.39
CA GLN A 247 -13.38 -21.92 12.53
C GLN A 247 -14.01 -22.36 11.21
N ASN A 248 -13.62 -21.74 10.09
CA ASN A 248 -14.17 -22.01 8.77
C ASN A 248 -13.26 -22.90 7.90
N GLY A 249 -12.15 -23.43 8.45
CA GLY A 249 -11.22 -24.29 7.70
C GLY A 249 -10.51 -23.58 6.53
N ILE A 250 -10.28 -22.28 6.63
CA ILE A 250 -9.63 -21.47 5.60
C ILE A 250 -8.10 -21.60 5.77
N ASP A 251 -7.44 -22.20 4.77
CA ASP A 251 -5.99 -22.42 4.81
C ASP A 251 -5.20 -21.10 4.85
N LYS A 252 -4.09 -21.07 5.59
CA LYS A 252 -3.21 -19.89 5.72
C LYS A 252 -2.61 -19.47 4.38
N SER A 253 -2.52 -20.38 3.41
CA SER A 253 -2.06 -20.10 2.05
C SER A 253 -3.09 -19.37 1.20
N ARG A 254 -4.34 -19.23 1.67
CA ARG A 254 -5.44 -18.59 0.93
C ARG A 254 -5.50 -17.08 1.08
N PHE A 255 -4.71 -16.49 1.98
CA PHE A 255 -4.67 -15.05 2.21
C PHE A 255 -3.27 -14.62 2.67
N GLU A 256 -3.04 -13.32 2.79
CA GLU A 256 -1.81 -12.78 3.36
C GLU A 256 -2.07 -11.61 4.31
N TYR A 257 -1.18 -11.44 5.28
CA TYR A 257 -1.10 -10.22 6.06
C TYR A 257 -0.15 -9.23 5.39
N GLN A 258 -0.54 -7.96 5.33
CA GLN A 258 0.36 -6.93 4.83
C GLN A 258 0.70 -5.89 5.89
N MET A 259 1.97 -5.52 5.95
CA MET A 259 2.49 -4.56 6.92
C MET A 259 3.49 -3.61 6.28
N LEU A 260 3.48 -2.37 6.74
CA LEU A 260 4.42 -1.36 6.29
C LEU A 260 5.86 -1.68 6.74
N TYR A 261 6.83 -1.35 5.87
CA TYR A 261 8.25 -1.44 6.15
C TYR A 261 8.62 -0.65 7.43
N GLY A 262 9.45 -1.27 8.28
CA GLY A 262 9.89 -0.65 9.53
C GLY A 262 8.89 -0.65 10.70
N ILE A 263 7.66 -1.11 10.48
CA ILE A 263 6.59 -1.09 11.49
C ILE A 263 6.26 -2.52 11.93
N ARG A 264 6.37 -2.77 13.25
CA ARG A 264 6.05 -4.06 13.88
C ARG A 264 6.78 -5.25 13.24
N ARG A 265 8.10 -5.12 13.05
CA ARG A 265 8.97 -6.20 12.52
C ARG A 265 8.85 -7.49 13.34
N ASP A 266 8.69 -7.34 14.65
CA ASP A 266 8.37 -8.41 15.60
C ASP A 266 7.11 -9.20 15.20
N LEU A 267 6.05 -8.50 14.79
CA LEU A 267 4.79 -9.11 14.39
C LEU A 267 4.88 -9.73 13.00
N GLN A 268 5.62 -9.10 12.08
CA GLN A 268 5.90 -9.65 10.75
C GLN A 268 6.60 -11.02 10.87
N GLU A 269 7.67 -11.08 11.65
CA GLU A 269 8.44 -12.32 11.89
C GLU A 269 7.59 -13.36 12.65
N SER A 270 6.82 -12.94 13.66
CA SER A 270 5.92 -13.83 14.40
C SER A 270 4.85 -14.47 13.51
N LEU A 271 4.16 -13.70 12.66
CA LEU A 271 3.16 -14.24 11.74
C LEU A 271 3.77 -15.18 10.71
N LYS A 272 4.96 -14.85 10.19
CA LYS A 272 5.68 -15.72 9.27
C LYS A 272 6.05 -17.05 9.93
N ASN A 273 6.55 -17.03 11.16
CA ASN A 273 6.87 -18.23 11.93
C ASN A 273 5.65 -19.09 12.27
N GLN A 274 4.45 -18.48 12.35
CA GLN A 274 3.18 -19.19 12.48
C GLN A 274 2.66 -19.79 11.16
N GLY A 275 3.40 -19.63 10.06
CA GLY A 275 3.07 -20.19 8.74
C GLY A 275 2.15 -19.31 7.89
N TYR A 276 1.90 -18.05 8.28
CA TYR A 276 1.14 -17.13 7.44
C TYR A 276 2.01 -16.56 6.32
N ASN A 277 1.35 -16.28 5.20
CA ASN A 277 1.89 -15.38 4.18
C ASN A 277 1.96 -13.95 4.74
N VAL A 278 3.13 -13.33 4.67
CA VAL A 278 3.34 -11.95 5.13
C VAL A 278 4.03 -11.18 4.02
N ARG A 279 3.42 -10.07 3.58
CA ARG A 279 3.98 -9.15 2.59
C ARG A 279 4.27 -7.80 3.21
N VAL A 280 5.48 -7.28 2.97
CA VAL A 280 5.92 -5.99 3.46
C VAL A 280 5.78 -4.93 2.37
N TYR A 281 5.13 -3.82 2.69
CA TYR A 281 5.00 -2.66 1.82
C TYR A 281 6.24 -1.78 1.96
N VAL A 282 7.04 -1.74 0.90
CA VAL A 282 8.38 -1.15 0.86
C VAL A 282 8.35 0.10 -0.03
N PRO A 283 8.23 1.29 0.56
CA PRO A 283 8.25 2.54 -0.20
C PRO A 283 9.69 2.97 -0.49
N PHE A 284 9.91 3.56 -1.67
CA PHE A 284 11.19 4.14 -2.09
C PHE A 284 10.99 5.33 -3.03
N GLY A 285 12.01 6.16 -3.21
CA GLY A 285 11.99 7.30 -4.12
C GLY A 285 12.02 8.65 -3.41
N ASP A 286 12.31 9.70 -4.19
CA ASP A 286 12.57 11.04 -3.67
C ASP A 286 11.34 11.75 -3.08
N ALA A 287 10.12 11.32 -3.44
CA ALA A 287 8.86 11.92 -2.95
C ALA A 287 8.44 11.40 -1.56
N TRP A 288 9.40 11.05 -0.70
CA TRP A 288 9.11 10.36 0.56
C TRP A 288 8.49 11.20 1.68
N TYR A 289 8.58 12.52 1.62
CA TYR A 289 8.21 13.39 2.74
C TYR A 289 6.72 13.33 3.11
N PRO A 290 5.76 13.44 2.16
CA PRO A 290 4.33 13.26 2.47
C PRO A 290 4.04 11.89 3.09
N TYR A 291 4.66 10.83 2.56
CA TYR A 291 4.52 9.48 3.13
C TYR A 291 5.04 9.41 4.57
N PHE A 292 6.26 9.89 4.80
CA PHE A 292 6.91 9.88 6.11
C PHE A 292 6.11 10.63 7.17
N THR A 293 5.58 11.80 6.83
CA THR A 293 4.82 12.64 7.76
C THR A 293 3.51 11.98 8.19
N ARG A 294 2.82 11.28 7.28
CA ARG A 294 1.66 10.43 7.62
C ARG A 294 2.04 9.34 8.62
N ARG A 295 3.16 8.64 8.40
CA ARG A 295 3.68 7.61 9.33
C ARG A 295 4.06 8.15 10.70
N LEU A 296 4.57 9.39 10.77
CA LEU A 296 4.84 10.05 12.06
C LEU A 296 3.55 10.44 12.78
N ALA A 297 2.56 10.95 12.05
CA ALA A 297 1.28 11.39 12.63
C ALA A 297 0.43 10.23 13.19
N GLU A 298 0.65 9.01 12.71
CA GLU A 298 -0.03 7.79 13.17
C GLU A 298 0.45 7.28 14.54
N ARG A 299 1.61 7.72 15.05
CA ARG A 299 2.13 7.30 16.35
C ARG A 299 2.49 8.51 17.24
N PRO A 300 1.80 8.73 18.37
CA PRO A 300 2.08 9.84 19.29
C PRO A 300 3.54 9.91 19.76
N ALA A 301 4.17 8.74 19.99
CA ALA A 301 5.59 8.65 20.38
C ALA A 301 6.54 9.19 19.30
N ASN A 302 6.19 9.05 18.02
CA ASN A 302 6.98 9.56 16.90
C ASN A 302 6.81 11.07 16.71
N ALA A 303 5.62 11.61 17.02
CA ALA A 303 5.33 13.04 16.96
C ALA A 303 6.15 13.86 17.97
N PHE A 304 6.47 13.29 19.14
CA PHE A 304 7.31 13.94 20.17
C PHE A 304 8.72 14.29 19.65
N PHE A 305 9.25 13.53 18.69
CA PHE A 305 10.57 13.80 18.11
C PHE A 305 10.59 15.06 17.23
N ILE A 306 9.51 15.35 16.47
CA ILE A 306 9.40 16.60 15.70
C ILE A 306 9.31 17.78 16.67
N VAL A 307 8.44 17.69 17.67
CA VAL A 307 8.22 18.79 18.64
C VAL A 307 9.51 19.11 19.39
N LYS A 308 10.25 18.09 19.85
CA LYS A 308 11.55 18.29 20.52
C LYS A 308 12.60 18.94 19.62
N SER A 309 12.52 18.78 18.30
CA SER A 309 13.44 19.41 17.35
C SER A 309 13.15 20.90 17.11
N LEU A 310 11.90 21.34 17.28
CA LEU A 310 11.51 22.75 17.17
C LEU A 310 11.94 23.59 18.39
N PHE A 311 12.08 22.96 19.56
CA PHE A 311 12.51 23.62 20.81
C PHE A 311 14.02 23.52 21.08
N LYS A 312 14.80 23.00 20.13
CA LYS A 312 16.27 23.00 20.18
C LYS A 312 16.90 23.88 19.08
N GLY A 313 16.12 24.80 18.53
CA GLY A 313 16.63 25.94 17.76
C GLY A 313 17.23 26.99 18.68
#